data_AF-A0A2E0R2E0-F1
#
_entry.id   AF-A0A2E0R2E0-F1
#
_cell.length_a   1.000
_cell.length_b   1.000
_cell.length_c   1.000
_cell.angle_alpha   90.00
_cell.angle_beta   90.00
_cell.angle_gamma   90.00
#
_symmetry.space_group_name_H-M   'P 1'
#
loop_
_entity.id
_entity.type
_entity.pdbx_description
1 polymer ?
#
loop_
_entity_poly.entity_id
_entity_poly.type
_entity_poly.pdbx_seq_one_letter_code
_entity_poly.pdbx_strand_id
1 'polypeptide(L)'
;MSETTSRDHGPQPLDTLLDELGISNNDLVGASTEQLTHKQVQKARKGRQVTPNIQGKILKALNDILREQGAERLYLNRDLFSY
;
A
#
# COMPACT_ATOMS: atom_id res chain seq x y z
N MET A 1 0.43 30.90 11.73
CA MET A 1 1.15 29.71 12.21
C MET A 1 1.05 28.65 11.13
N SER A 2 2.09 28.48 10.33
CA SER A 2 2.12 27.47 9.27
C SER A 2 2.54 26.16 9.93
N GLU A 3 1.59 25.37 10.43
CA GLU A 3 1.88 24.00 10.84
C GLU A 3 2.42 23.26 9.63
N THR A 4 3.73 23.02 9.61
CA THR A 4 4.36 22.04 8.72
C THR A 4 3.95 20.66 9.20
N THR A 5 2.70 20.27 8.90
CA THR A 5 2.23 18.90 9.08
C THR A 5 3.12 18.02 8.20
N SER A 6 4.10 17.36 8.81
CA SER A 6 5.00 16.46 8.11
C SER A 6 4.16 15.38 7.43
N ARG A 7 4.25 15.32 6.10
CA ARG A 7 3.61 14.26 5.30
C ARG A 7 4.44 12.98 5.28
N ASP A 8 5.48 12.92 6.10
CA ASP A 8 6.31 11.75 6.30
C ASP A 8 5.96 11.16 7.66
N HIS A 9 5.34 9.99 7.63
CA HIS A 9 4.85 9.25 8.79
C HIS A 9 5.80 8.14 9.22
N GLY A 10 7.03 8.10 8.66
CA GLY A 10 7.98 7.01 8.89
C GLY A 10 7.50 5.67 8.29
N PRO A 11 8.23 4.57 8.54
CA PRO A 11 7.91 3.25 7.97
C PRO A 11 6.44 2.88 8.19
N GLN A 12 5.73 2.54 7.10
CA GLN A 12 4.33 2.12 7.19
C GLN A 12 4.25 0.60 7.33
N PRO A 13 3.20 0.07 8.00
CA PRO A 13 2.94 -1.36 8.06
C PRO A 13 2.96 -2.05 6.68
N LEU A 14 2.52 -1.34 5.63
CA LEU A 14 2.57 -1.81 4.25
C LEU A 14 3.96 -2.29 3.82
N ASP A 15 5.04 -1.62 4.21
CA ASP A 15 6.39 -1.98 3.77
C ASP A 15 6.81 -3.36 4.28
N THR A 16 6.72 -3.55 5.60
CA THR A 16 7.00 -4.82 6.27
C THR A 16 6.09 -5.93 5.75
N LEU A 17 4.81 -5.64 5.59
CA LEU A 17 3.82 -6.62 5.13
C LEU A 17 4.10 -7.12 3.72
N LEU A 18 4.49 -6.24 2.80
CA LEU A 18 4.85 -6.66 1.44
C LEU A 18 6.14 -7.49 1.41
N ASP A 19 7.12 -7.13 2.25
CA ASP A 19 8.37 -7.88 2.34
C ASP A 19 8.14 -9.28 2.96
N GLU A 20 7.28 -9.39 3.98
CA GLU A 20 6.89 -10.67 4.60
C GLU A 20 6.12 -11.58 3.62
N LEU A 21 5.24 -11.01 2.80
CA LEU A 21 4.48 -11.74 1.79
C LEU A 21 5.28 -12.01 0.51
N GLY A 22 6.50 -11.45 0.39
CA GLY A 22 7.30 -11.54 -0.82
C GLY A 22 6.68 -10.85 -2.04
N ILE A 23 5.79 -9.87 -1.83
CA ILE A 23 5.06 -9.17 -2.89
C ILE A 23 5.85 -7.93 -3.30
N SER A 24 6.25 -7.87 -4.56
CA SER A 24 6.98 -6.72 -5.10
C SER A 24 6.05 -5.57 -5.49
N ASN A 25 6.61 -4.38 -5.66
CA ASN A 25 5.87 -3.24 -6.20
C ASN A 25 5.34 -3.53 -7.62
N ASN A 26 6.04 -4.39 -8.38
CA ASN A 26 5.63 -4.77 -9.72
C ASN A 26 4.38 -5.65 -9.70
N ASP A 27 4.29 -6.55 -8.73
CA ASP A 27 3.13 -7.45 -8.58
C ASP A 27 1.88 -6.65 -8.24
N LEU A 28 1.98 -5.68 -7.32
CA LEU A 28 0.88 -4.75 -7.02
C LEU A 28 0.43 -3.95 -8.24
N VAL A 29 1.37 -3.41 -9.02
CA VAL A 29 1.04 -2.64 -10.22
C VAL A 29 0.42 -3.55 -11.29
N GLY A 30 0.91 -4.77 -11.45
CA GLY A 30 0.40 -5.75 -12.41
C GLY A 30 -0.99 -6.29 -12.04
N ALA A 31 -1.26 -6.50 -10.75
CA ALA A 31 -2.56 -6.95 -10.26
C ALA A 31 -3.61 -5.83 -10.18
N SER A 32 -3.19 -4.56 -10.15
CA SER A 32 -4.13 -3.44 -10.02
C SER A 32 -5.02 -3.30 -11.25
N THR A 33 -6.33 -3.49 -11.07
CA THR A 33 -7.36 -3.20 -12.09
C THR A 33 -7.58 -1.70 -12.36
N GLU A 34 -6.90 -0.85 -11.61
CA GLU A 34 -6.98 0.60 -11.67
C GLU A 34 -5.59 1.17 -11.99
N GLN A 35 -5.52 2.43 -12.41
CA GLN A 35 -4.21 3.06 -12.66
C GLN A 35 -3.44 3.23 -11.33
N LEU A 36 -2.50 2.33 -11.08
CA LEU A 36 -1.51 2.34 -10.01
C LEU A 36 -0.10 2.34 -10.62
N THR A 37 0.82 3.11 -10.04
CA THR A 37 2.20 3.24 -10.56
C THR A 37 3.22 2.82 -9.52
N HIS A 38 4.40 2.35 -9.94
CA HIS A 38 5.48 1.96 -9.03
C HIS A 38 5.87 3.11 -8.10
N LYS A 39 5.83 4.36 -8.57
CA LYS A 39 6.12 5.55 -7.76
C LYS A 39 5.10 5.76 -6.64
N GLN A 40 3.81 5.50 -6.90
CA GLN A 40 2.78 5.59 -5.86
C GLN A 40 2.96 4.53 -4.78
N VAL A 41 3.24 3.28 -5.19
CA VAL A 41 3.52 2.18 -4.25
C VAL A 41 4.79 2.47 -3.43
N GLN A 42 5.87 2.89 -4.09
CA GLN A 42 7.11 3.23 -3.40
C GLN A 42 6.96 4.41 -2.44
N LYS A 43 6.13 5.40 -2.79
CA LYS A 43 5.81 6.52 -1.89
C LYS A 43 5.09 6.03 -0.64
N ALA A 44 4.09 5.17 -0.80
CA ALA A 44 3.32 4.56 0.29
C ALA A 44 4.21 3.73 1.23
N ARG A 45 5.06 2.84 0.68
CA ARG A 45 6.01 2.02 1.44
C ARG A 45 6.96 2.87 2.30
N LYS A 46 7.46 3.98 1.75
CA LYS A 46 8.42 4.86 2.43
C LYS A 46 7.84 5.75 3.54
N GLY A 47 6.57 5.66 3.90
CA GLY A 47 6.01 6.57 4.92
C GLY A 47 5.41 7.86 4.40
N ARG A 48 5.53 8.13 3.11
CA ARG A 48 5.05 9.39 2.57
C ARG A 48 3.56 9.30 2.32
N GLN A 49 2.81 10.20 2.96
CA GLN A 49 1.36 10.25 2.89
C GLN A 49 0.87 10.22 1.44
N VAL A 50 0.08 9.20 1.12
CA VAL A 50 -0.66 9.06 -0.13
C VAL A 50 -2.14 9.38 0.09
N THR A 51 -2.85 9.73 -0.97
CA THR A 51 -4.28 10.04 -0.89
C THR A 51 -5.10 8.80 -0.57
N PRO A 52 -6.29 8.92 0.03
CA PRO A 52 -7.18 7.78 0.29
C PRO A 52 -7.49 6.94 -0.96
N ASN A 53 -7.58 7.60 -2.13
CA ASN A 53 -7.74 6.91 -3.41
C ASN A 53 -6.55 5.98 -3.73
N ILE A 54 -5.31 6.44 -3.51
CA ILE A 54 -4.12 5.61 -3.72
C ILE A 54 -4.07 4.46 -2.70
N GLN A 55 -4.43 4.72 -1.43
CA GLN A 55 -4.51 3.66 -0.43
C GLN A 55 -5.52 2.57 -0.84
N GLY A 56 -6.70 2.98 -1.32
CA GLY A 56 -7.73 2.05 -1.81
C GLY A 56 -7.25 1.19 -2.96
N LYS A 57 -6.54 1.78 -3.93
CA LYS A 57 -5.93 1.06 -5.05
C LYS A 57 -4.90 0.02 -4.59
N ILE A 58 -4.00 0.42 -3.70
CA ILE A 58 -2.97 -0.48 -3.14
C ILE A 58 -3.63 -1.63 -2.38
N LEU A 59 -4.61 -1.32 -1.53
CA LEU A 59 -5.35 -2.32 -0.76
C LEU A 59 -6.07 -3.32 -1.67
N LYS A 60 -6.74 -2.82 -2.71
CA LYS A 60 -7.46 -3.67 -3.66
C LYS A 60 -6.50 -4.58 -4.42
N ALA A 61 -5.42 -4.02 -4.96
CA ALA A 61 -4.39 -4.80 -5.66
C ALA A 61 -3.77 -5.89 -4.76
N LEU A 62 -3.43 -5.55 -3.51
CA LEU A 62 -2.91 -6.52 -2.55
C LEU A 62 -3.91 -7.65 -2.28
N ASN A 63 -5.16 -7.30 -2.01
CA ASN A 63 -6.20 -8.29 -1.73
C ASN A 63 -6.54 -9.15 -2.96
N ASP A 64 -6.39 -8.63 -4.17
CA ASP A 64 -6.58 -9.39 -5.40
C ASP A 64 -5.46 -10.44 -5.57
N ILE A 65 -4.20 -10.08 -5.33
CA ILE A 65 -3.06 -11.03 -5.30
C ILE A 65 -3.32 -12.14 -4.25
N LEU A 66 -3.75 -11.75 -3.05
CA LEU A 66 -3.99 -12.70 -1.96
C LEU A 66 -5.14 -13.66 -2.29
N ARG A 67 -6.19 -13.19 -2.97
CA ARG A 67 -7.28 -14.05 -3.45
C ARG A 67 -6.79 -15.06 -4.47
N GLU A 68 -5.94 -14.64 -5.41
CA GLU A 68 -5.33 -15.54 -6.40
C GLU A 68 -4.44 -16.60 -5.75
N GLN A 69 -3.77 -16.24 -4.64
CA GLN A 69 -2.97 -17.16 -3.83
C GLN A 69 -3.81 -18.05 -2.90
N GLY A 70 -5.13 -17.86 -2.84
CA GLY A 70 -6.03 -18.64 -1.98
C GLY A 70 -5.95 -18.29 -0.49
N ALA A 71 -5.52 -17.07 -0.14
CA ALA A 71 -5.41 -16.64 1.25
C ALA A 71 -6.78 -16.61 1.94
N GLU A 72 -6.86 -17.15 3.15
CA GLU A 72 -8.10 -17.15 3.96
C GLU A 72 -8.45 -15.77 4.52
N ARG A 73 -7.46 -14.89 4.67
CA ARG A 73 -7.62 -13.56 5.25
C ARG A 73 -7.14 -12.48 4.30
N LEU A 74 -7.92 -11.41 4.23
CA LEU A 74 -7.61 -10.19 3.50
C LEU A 74 -7.29 -9.06 4.48
N TYR A 75 -6.61 -8.04 3.97
CA TYR A 75 -6.24 -6.86 4.73
C TYR A 75 -7.26 -5.73 4.57
N LEU A 76 -7.20 -4.78 5.51
CA LEU A 76 -7.95 -3.53 5.53
C LEU A 76 -6.97 -2.35 5.48
N ASN A 77 -7.47 -1.15 5.15
CA ASN A 77 -6.63 0.05 5.03
C ASN A 77 -5.81 0.33 6.30
N ARG A 78 -6.42 0.15 7.49
CA ARG A 78 -5.77 0.28 8.80
C ARG A 78 -4.62 -0.70 9.05
N ASP A 79 -4.58 -1.81 8.30
CA ASP A 79 -3.50 -2.80 8.41
C ASP A 79 -2.29 -2.38 7.55
N LEU A 80 -2.48 -1.47 6.59
CA LEU A 80 -1.46 -1.00 5.66
C LEU A 80 -0.91 0.40 6.03
N PHE A 81 -1.76 1.27 6.58
CA PHE A 81 -1.44 2.68 6.82
C PHE A 81 -1.77 3.09 8.26
N SER A 82 -0.89 3.88 8.87
CA SER A 82 -1.02 4.32 10.27
C SER A 82 -1.52 5.76 10.44
N TYR A 83 -1.96 6.41 9.36
CA TYR A 83 -2.35 7.82 9.31
C TYR A 83 -3.72 8.05 8.69
#